data_AF-A0A813DNY4-F1
#
_entry.id   AF-A0A813DNY4-F1
#
_cell.length_a   1.000
_cell.length_b   1.000
_cell.length_c   1.000
_cell.angle_alpha   90.00
_cell.angle_beta   90.00
_cell.angle_gamma   90.00
#
_symmetry.space_group_name_H-M   'P 1'
#
loop_
_entity.id
_entity.type
_entity.pdbx_description
1 polymer ?
#
loop_
_entity_poly.entity_id
_entity_poly.type
_entity_poly.pdbx_seq_one_letter_code
_entity_poly.pdbx_strand_id
1 'polypeptide(L)'
;MDAINCWKCYLSQFEDEHSMGSSLFAKYDSDKTGKLDSKQLKGLLAEMNGAPVSDIDLEWVLGRADVLRDGQIAKIELNQAIACWFQKQAQLRPE
;
A
#
# COMPACT_ATOMS: atom_id res chain seq x y z
N MET A 1 -11.94 -16.92 -1.06
CA MET A 1 -12.12 -15.49 -1.41
C MET A 1 -10.75 -14.85 -1.35
N ASP A 2 -10.10 -14.64 -2.50
CA ASP A 2 -8.83 -13.91 -2.51
C ASP A 2 -9.08 -12.49 -2.02
N ALA A 3 -8.36 -12.05 -0.98
CA ALA A 3 -8.39 -10.66 -0.52
C ALA A 3 -8.17 -9.67 -1.67
N ILE A 4 -7.46 -10.12 -2.71
CA ILE A 4 -7.16 -9.44 -3.97
C ILE A 4 -8.41 -9.19 -4.84
N ASN A 5 -9.38 -10.11 -4.89
CA ASN A 5 -10.59 -9.95 -5.70
C ASN A 5 -11.58 -8.97 -5.04
N CYS A 6 -11.67 -8.96 -3.71
CA CYS A 6 -12.37 -7.91 -2.98
C CYS A 6 -11.69 -6.55 -3.19
N TRP A 7 -10.35 -6.52 -3.26
CA TRP A 7 -9.54 -5.32 -3.44
C TRP A 7 -9.59 -4.72 -4.87
N LYS A 8 -9.71 -5.56 -5.91
CA LYS A 8 -9.91 -5.08 -7.29
C LYS A 8 -11.30 -4.47 -7.52
N CYS A 9 -12.36 -5.05 -6.94
CA CYS A 9 -13.68 -4.40 -6.89
C CYS A 9 -13.64 -3.08 -6.10
N TYR A 10 -12.73 -3.01 -5.14
CA TYR A 10 -12.52 -1.88 -4.26
C TYR A 10 -11.75 -0.72 -4.91
N LEU A 11 -10.79 -0.96 -5.83
CA LEU A 11 -10.14 0.07 -6.66
C LEU A 11 -11.11 0.90 -7.50
N SER A 12 -12.27 0.33 -7.85
CA SER A 12 -13.35 1.04 -8.53
C SER A 12 -14.12 2.03 -7.64
N GLN A 13 -13.94 2.00 -6.31
CA GLN A 13 -14.70 2.82 -5.34
C GLN A 13 -13.86 3.92 -4.66
N PHE A 14 -12.62 4.17 -5.10
CA PHE A 14 -11.63 5.03 -4.41
C PHE A 14 -11.84 6.54 -4.49
N GLU A 15 -12.98 7.01 -5.00
CA GLU A 15 -13.34 8.43 -4.88
C GLU A 15 -14.01 8.75 -3.53
N ASP A 16 -14.42 7.75 -2.74
CA ASP A 16 -15.18 7.98 -1.51
C ASP A 16 -14.35 7.84 -0.22
N GLU A 17 -14.57 8.78 0.71
CA GLU A 17 -13.94 8.82 2.02
C GLU A 17 -14.28 7.58 2.88
N HIS A 18 -15.40 6.91 2.57
CA HIS A 18 -15.85 5.68 3.23
C HIS A 18 -15.33 4.40 2.57
N SER A 19 -14.42 4.49 1.59
CA SER A 19 -13.80 3.30 1.04
C SER A 19 -13.04 2.54 2.14
N MET A 20 -12.97 1.21 2.00
CA MET A 20 -12.04 0.39 2.78
C MET A 20 -10.57 0.91 2.75
N GLY A 21 -10.21 1.86 1.86
CA GLY A 21 -8.86 2.38 1.59
C GLY A 21 -8.50 3.42 2.60
N SER A 22 -9.45 4.31 2.88
CA SER A 22 -9.43 5.09 4.10
C SER A 22 -9.32 4.21 5.33
N SER A 23 -10.11 3.13 5.44
CA SER A 23 -10.13 2.29 6.65
C SER A 23 -8.81 1.57 6.88
N LEU A 24 -8.20 1.02 5.83
CA LEU A 24 -6.90 0.36 5.91
C LEU A 24 -5.79 1.38 6.15
N PHE A 25 -5.82 2.52 5.48
CA PHE A 25 -4.87 3.60 5.72
C PHE A 25 -4.94 4.08 7.18
N ALA A 26 -6.14 4.39 7.68
CA ALA A 26 -6.37 4.83 9.06
C ALA A 26 -6.00 3.76 10.10
N LYS A 27 -6.06 2.47 9.74
CA LYS A 27 -5.59 1.38 10.60
C LYS A 27 -4.07 1.45 10.83
N TYR A 28 -3.32 1.88 9.82
CA TYR A 28 -1.85 1.92 9.86
C TYR A 28 -1.29 3.30 10.23
N ASP A 29 -1.98 4.39 9.89
CA ASP A 29 -1.69 5.77 10.32
C ASP A 29 -2.09 5.97 11.80
N SER A 30 -1.43 5.22 12.68
CA SER A 30 -1.74 5.14 14.11
C SER A 30 -1.50 6.45 14.87
N ASP A 31 -0.55 7.26 14.38
CA ASP A 31 -0.22 8.59 14.87
C ASP A 31 -1.05 9.69 14.20
N LYS A 32 -1.91 9.34 13.24
CA LYS A 32 -2.88 10.24 12.57
C LYS A 32 -2.20 11.43 11.91
N THR A 33 -1.06 11.18 11.29
CA THR A 33 -0.31 12.21 10.56
C THR A 33 -0.93 12.50 9.19
N GLY A 34 -1.81 11.61 8.72
CA GLY A 34 -2.32 11.63 7.35
C GLY A 34 -1.34 11.05 6.34
N LYS A 35 -0.25 10.43 6.81
CA LYS A 35 0.81 9.81 6.02
C LYS A 35 1.26 8.50 6.68
N LEU A 36 1.78 7.57 5.87
CA LEU A 36 2.39 6.35 6.38
C LEU A 36 3.91 6.49 6.29
N ASP A 37 4.57 6.36 7.43
CA ASP A 37 6.01 6.18 7.47
C ASP A 37 6.42 4.80 6.92
N SER A 38 7.72 4.57 6.75
CA SER A 38 8.23 3.31 6.21
C SER A 38 7.82 2.09 7.04
N LYS A 39 7.72 2.20 8.36
CA LYS A 39 7.31 1.08 9.24
C LYS A 39 5.83 0.77 9.10
N GLN A 40 4.99 1.80 9.07
CA GLN A 40 3.55 1.69 8.87
C GLN A 40 3.23 1.12 7.48
N LEU A 41 3.91 1.61 6.44
CA LEU A 41 3.82 1.07 5.08
C LEU A 41 4.26 -0.40 5.02
N LYS A 42 5.37 -0.76 5.69
CA LYS A 42 5.84 -2.15 5.76
C LYS A 42 4.81 -3.07 6.39
N GLY A 43 4.17 -2.63 7.48
CA GLY A 43 3.09 -3.37 8.13
C GLY A 43 1.91 -3.59 7.18
N LEU A 44 1.48 -2.54 6.49
CA LEU A 44 0.41 -2.60 5.50
C LEU A 44 0.74 -3.60 4.38
N LEU A 45 1.93 -3.49 3.78
CA LEU A 45 2.35 -4.41 2.71
C LEU A 45 2.48 -5.86 3.21
N ALA A 46 2.92 -6.07 4.46
CA ALA A 46 3.03 -7.40 5.04
C ALA A 46 1.66 -8.05 5.31
N GLU A 47 0.69 -7.29 5.82
CA GLU A 47 -0.69 -7.78 5.97
C GLU A 47 -1.29 -8.12 4.60
N MET A 48 -1.05 -7.28 3.60
CA MET A 48 -1.53 -7.52 2.23
C MET A 48 -0.87 -8.74 1.58
N ASN A 49 0.41 -8.94 1.82
CA ASN A 49 1.17 -10.07 1.30
C ASN A 49 0.86 -11.37 2.06
N GLY A 50 0.35 -11.29 3.29
CA GLY A 50 0.24 -12.42 4.21
C GLY A 50 1.60 -12.94 4.69
N ALA A 51 2.68 -12.21 4.41
CA ALA A 51 4.05 -12.58 4.75
C ALA A 51 4.91 -11.31 4.92
N PRO A 52 5.98 -11.38 5.73
CA PRO A 52 6.89 -10.26 5.95
C PRO A 52 7.46 -9.71 4.65
N VAL A 53 7.51 -8.39 4.53
CA VAL A 53 8.12 -7.67 3.40
C VAL A 53 9.55 -7.30 3.75
N SER A 54 10.48 -7.47 2.81
CA SER A 54 11.88 -7.09 3.02
C SER A 54 12.06 -5.57 2.96
N ASP A 55 13.09 -5.04 3.63
CA ASP A 55 13.38 -3.59 3.57
C ASP A 55 13.73 -3.13 2.14
N ILE A 56 14.35 -4.00 1.35
CA ILE A 56 14.67 -3.75 -0.07
C ILE A 56 13.39 -3.58 -0.89
N ASP A 57 12.37 -4.40 -0.62
CA ASP A 57 11.11 -4.26 -1.35
C ASP A 57 10.31 -3.05 -0.91
N LEU A 58 10.35 -2.74 0.38
CA LEU A 58 9.77 -1.53 0.94
C LEU A 58 10.36 -0.28 0.31
N GLU A 59 11.70 -0.16 0.28
CA GLU A 59 12.40 0.96 -0.34
C GLU A 59 12.07 1.09 -1.84
N TRP A 60 11.96 -0.03 -2.54
CA TRP A 60 11.59 -0.03 -3.95
C TRP A 60 10.17 0.51 -4.18
N VAL A 61 9.23 0.17 -3.30
CA VAL A 61 7.86 0.69 -3.35
C VAL A 61 7.84 2.18 -3.03
N LEU A 62 8.48 2.58 -1.92
CA LEU A 62 8.60 3.98 -1.50
C LEU A 62 9.19 4.85 -2.61
N GLY A 63 10.31 4.43 -3.21
CA GLY A 63 10.99 5.20 -4.26
C GLY A 63 10.17 5.41 -5.55
N ARG A 64 9.07 4.66 -5.73
CA ARG A 64 8.16 4.82 -6.88
C ARG A 64 6.83 5.48 -6.55
N ALA A 65 6.43 5.41 -5.28
CA ALA A 65 5.12 5.85 -4.83
C ALA A 65 5.14 7.19 -4.11
N ASP A 66 6.26 7.55 -3.47
CA ASP A 66 6.49 8.85 -2.87
C ASP A 66 6.69 9.91 -3.96
N VAL A 67 5.58 10.42 -4.50
CA VAL A 67 5.54 11.43 -5.57
C VAL A 67 5.76 12.82 -4.99
N LEU A 68 5.30 13.06 -3.75
CA LEU A 68 5.48 14.28 -2.98
C LEU A 68 6.91 14.44 -2.46
N ARG A 69 7.70 13.35 -2.45
CA ARG A 69 9.12 13.28 -2.08
C ARG A 69 9.37 13.71 -0.64
N ASP A 70 8.52 13.26 0.27
CA ASP A 70 8.63 13.56 1.70
C ASP A 70 9.05 12.36 2.56
N GLY A 71 9.39 11.24 1.92
CA GLY A 71 9.83 10.00 2.56
C GLY A 71 8.69 9.22 3.21
N GLN A 72 7.45 9.62 3.00
CA GLN A 72 6.24 9.00 3.55
C GLN A 72 5.23 8.78 2.42
N ILE A 73 4.15 8.05 2.72
CA ILE A 73 3.07 7.79 1.76
C ILE A 73 1.80 8.46 2.23
N ALA A 74 1.41 9.54 1.57
CA ALA A 74 0.10 10.16 1.77
C ALA A 74 -1.02 9.27 1.21
N LYS A 75 -2.25 9.55 1.62
CA LYS A 75 -3.45 8.83 1.15
C LYS A 75 -3.57 8.82 -0.39
N ILE A 76 -3.17 9.90 -1.05
CA ILE A 76 -3.18 10.02 -2.51
C ILE A 76 -2.10 9.14 -3.19
N GLU A 77 -1.02 8.82 -2.49
CA GLU A 77 0.10 8.01 -2.98
C GLU A 77 -0.09 6.52 -2.68
N LEU A 78 -0.99 6.19 -1.75
CA LEU A 78 -1.25 4.81 -1.33
C LEU A 78 -1.60 3.90 -2.51
N ASN A 79 -2.44 4.37 -3.43
CA ASN A 79 -2.83 3.59 -4.61
C ASN A 79 -1.62 3.27 -5.49
N GLN A 80 -0.71 4.23 -5.65
CA GLN A 80 0.53 4.04 -6.40
C GLN A 80 1.46 3.05 -5.69
N ALA A 81 1.59 3.16 -4.35
CA ALA A 81 2.41 2.27 -3.53
C ALA A 81 1.96 0.81 -3.68
N ILE A 82 0.65 0.58 -3.57
CA ILE A 82 0.12 -0.77 -3.66
C ILE A 82 0.22 -1.30 -5.11
N ALA A 83 -0.04 -0.47 -6.12
CA ALA A 83 0.15 -0.87 -7.52
C ALA A 83 1.60 -1.27 -7.81
N CYS A 84 2.57 -0.51 -7.30
CA CYS A 84 3.99 -0.83 -7.41
C CYS A 84 4.31 -2.18 -6.75
N TRP A 85 3.81 -2.41 -5.54
CA TRP A 85 3.99 -3.70 -4.85
C TRP A 85 3.51 -4.89 -5.69
N PHE A 86 2.30 -4.80 -6.26
CA PHE A 86 1.76 -5.89 -7.09
C PHE A 86 2.55 -6.08 -8.38
N GLN A 87 2.97 -5.00 -9.03
CA GLN A 87 3.84 -5.08 -10.21
C GLN A 87 5.11 -5.87 -9.88
N LYS A 88 5.73 -5.60 -8.73
CA LYS A 88 6.92 -6.31 -8.27
C LYS A 88 6.64 -7.78 -7.98
N GLN A 89 5.55 -8.10 -7.28
CA GLN A 89 5.17 -9.48 -6.98
C GLN A 89 4.87 -10.31 -8.24
N ALA A 90 4.28 -9.70 -9.27
CA ALA A 90 4.05 -10.36 -10.56
C ALA A 90 5.35 -10.72 -11.29
N GLN A 91 6.40 -9.89 -11.15
CA GLN A 91 7.72 -10.18 -11.73
C GLN A 91 8.44 -11.34 -11.03
N LEU A 92 8.15 -11.58 -9.74
CA LEU A 92 8.80 -12.61 -8.92
C LEU A 92 8.16 -14.00 -9.04
N ARG A 93 6.96 -14.11 -9.62
CA ARG A 93 6.30 -15.38 -9.93
C ARG A 93 6.35 -15.62 -11.44
N PRO A 94 7.46 -16.19 -11.99
CA PRO A 94 7.39 -16.79 -13.31
C PRO A 94 6.44 -18.00 -13.24
N GLU A 95 5.66 -18.15 -14.31
CA GLU A 95 4.60 -19.15 -14.48
C GLU A 95 5.07 -20.60 -14.30
#